data_AF-A0A2T1DZD8-F1
#
_entry.id   AF-A0A2T1DZD8-F1
#
_cell.length_a   1.000
_cell.length_b   1.000
_cell.length_c   1.000
_cell.angle_alpha   90.00
_cell.angle_beta   90.00
_cell.angle_gamma   90.00
#
_symmetry.space_group_name_H-M   'P 1'
#
loop_
_entity.id
_entity.type
_entity.pdbx_description
1 polymer ?
#
loop_
_entity_poly.entity_id
_entity_poly.type
_entity_poly.pdbx_seq_one_letter_code
_entity_poly.pdbx_strand_id
1 'polypeptide(L)'
;MIKISNKIRSAAAQLSQKYKPSLAFAKSVLIASAAVTLSLMGARQLGILEPVELSAYDQMLRWRPDEKPDSRLLVVGITEADIQKLNQWPISDRKIAEILQKLEKMQPAVIGLDVLRDVPLGDGREELTKVLQKSDRIIGVCLVTDGSPDNPGSPPPPGIAESRVGFADFGVDPGGILRRALLFMKPPEIEGKSLPKKHLCNDSSQVLGSFNLQIALRYLQREKIYPQLAPDQSFWLGKTQLKQLENNDGGYKNADARGYQILINYRYRQVANQVRLTDILEGKIDPNLVKDKIVLIGYTTDSVKDLFYTPYSGQKQSNQFMPGIVAHAQVVSQILSTVLDNRPMFWFWPEWAEILWISGWSIVGGTLASRMTHPVRLALTFGVILFGCCACSFGIFLLGGWVPVAAPVIALIVTGGSIVSADRFNKAGYGRAISDRVKQVFKIEIDQAKKDQQVTEIIESDFFKELQQKRDKLRVSKKETSEKSDSQAQEITVGAPEFPEAESQADEYLAQLQVKAKQQKQRATMTASESGGATGVPDFGGAASSAETKPGDEFSDLKAKAKQMRQRRGAEKIDSSTGKEDLGGKE
;
A
#
# COMPACT_ATOMS: atom_id res chain seq x y z
N MET A 1 -10.50 -31.14 -55.12
CA MET A 1 -10.96 -30.51 -53.85
C MET A 1 -10.67 -31.37 -52.61
N ILE A 2 -11.06 -32.65 -52.56
CA ILE A 2 -10.89 -33.52 -51.37
C ILE A 2 -9.41 -33.76 -50.98
N LYS A 3 -8.50 -33.96 -51.95
CA LYS A 3 -7.05 -34.13 -51.70
C LYS A 3 -6.37 -32.89 -51.09
N ILE A 4 -6.85 -31.69 -51.42
CA ILE A 4 -6.31 -30.43 -50.89
C ILE A 4 -6.83 -30.19 -49.47
N SER A 5 -8.13 -30.47 -49.23
CA SER A 5 -8.73 -30.42 -47.89
C SER A 5 -8.04 -31.36 -46.90
N ASN A 6 -7.72 -32.58 -47.32
CA ASN A 6 -7.02 -33.55 -46.47
C ASN A 6 -5.56 -33.15 -46.19
N LYS A 7 -4.86 -32.53 -47.14
CA LYS A 7 -3.50 -31.98 -46.93
C LYS A 7 -3.50 -30.78 -45.97
N ILE A 8 -4.51 -29.91 -46.03
CA ILE A 8 -4.67 -28.79 -45.10
C ILE A 8 -4.99 -29.31 -43.69
N ARG A 9 -5.88 -30.29 -43.56
CA ARG A 9 -6.20 -30.93 -42.26
C ARG A 9 -4.99 -31.66 -41.67
N SER A 10 -4.20 -32.37 -42.48
CA SER A 10 -2.99 -33.06 -41.99
C SER A 10 -1.88 -32.07 -41.59
N ALA A 11 -1.70 -30.98 -42.34
CA ALA A 11 -0.76 -29.92 -41.98
C ALA A 11 -1.20 -29.17 -40.71
N ALA A 12 -2.49 -28.88 -40.56
CA ALA A 12 -3.07 -28.30 -39.34
C ALA A 12 -2.95 -29.26 -38.14
N ALA A 13 -3.13 -30.56 -38.35
CA ALA A 13 -2.93 -31.59 -37.31
C ALA A 13 -1.46 -31.74 -36.91
N GLN A 14 -0.53 -31.68 -37.87
CA GLN A 14 0.92 -31.73 -37.60
C GLN A 14 1.42 -30.45 -36.90
N LEU A 15 0.92 -29.28 -37.29
CA LEU A 15 1.16 -28.00 -36.59
C LEU A 15 0.57 -28.07 -35.17
N SER A 16 -0.68 -28.49 -35.02
CA SER A 16 -1.33 -28.73 -33.72
C SER A 16 -0.53 -29.68 -32.83
N GLN A 17 0.01 -30.77 -33.38
CA GLN A 17 0.80 -31.75 -32.62
C GLN A 17 2.19 -31.23 -32.23
N LYS A 18 2.82 -30.40 -33.07
CA LYS A 18 4.11 -29.75 -32.79
C LYS A 18 3.99 -28.61 -31.77
N TYR A 19 2.87 -27.88 -31.76
CA TYR A 19 2.62 -26.76 -30.84
C TYR A 19 1.81 -27.13 -29.59
N LYS A 20 1.18 -28.30 -29.53
CA LYS A 20 0.43 -28.81 -28.35
C LYS A 20 1.20 -28.70 -27.01
N PRO A 21 2.48 -29.12 -26.90
CA PRO A 21 3.23 -28.94 -25.66
C PRO A 21 3.45 -27.45 -25.35
N SER A 22 3.84 -26.64 -26.35
CA SER A 22 4.04 -25.19 -26.15
C SER A 22 2.76 -24.45 -25.74
N LEU A 23 1.59 -24.89 -26.23
CA LEU A 23 0.30 -24.30 -25.91
C LEU A 23 -0.18 -24.72 -24.51
N ALA A 24 0.11 -25.95 -24.09
CA ALA A 24 -0.16 -26.42 -22.73
C ALA A 24 0.70 -25.65 -21.70
N PHE A 25 1.99 -25.48 -21.99
CA PHE A 25 2.89 -24.68 -21.13
C PHE A 25 2.49 -23.20 -21.09
N ALA A 26 2.12 -22.59 -22.22
CA ALA A 26 1.63 -21.21 -22.25
C ALA A 26 0.36 -21.03 -21.39
N LYS A 27 -0.57 -21.99 -21.44
CA LYS A 27 -1.77 -21.98 -20.58
C LYS A 27 -1.41 -22.09 -19.10
N SER A 28 -0.50 -22.98 -18.71
CA SER A 28 -0.04 -23.11 -17.32
C SER A 28 0.63 -21.83 -16.81
N VAL A 29 1.46 -21.18 -17.63
CA VAL A 29 2.08 -19.89 -17.30
C VAL A 29 1.02 -18.81 -17.09
N LEU A 30 0.07 -18.66 -18.02
CA LEU A 30 -0.98 -17.65 -17.89
C LEU A 30 -1.87 -17.86 -16.66
N ILE A 31 -2.27 -19.11 -16.37
CA ILE A 31 -3.08 -19.43 -15.18
C ILE A 31 -2.29 -19.14 -13.90
N ALA A 32 -1.04 -19.59 -13.81
CA ALA A 32 -0.20 -19.33 -12.65
C ALA A 32 0.04 -17.82 -12.47
N SER A 33 0.28 -17.09 -13.57
CA SER A 33 0.48 -15.65 -13.52
C SER A 33 -0.76 -14.89 -13.08
N ALA A 34 -1.93 -15.24 -13.62
CA ALA A 34 -3.20 -14.66 -13.20
C ALA A 34 -3.49 -14.93 -11.72
N ALA A 35 -3.28 -16.17 -11.26
CA ALA A 35 -3.47 -16.55 -9.87
C ALA A 35 -2.54 -15.78 -8.93
N VAL A 36 -1.23 -15.73 -9.22
CA VAL A 36 -0.25 -14.99 -8.39
C VAL A 36 -0.54 -13.50 -8.39
N THR A 37 -0.86 -12.91 -9.54
CA THR A 37 -1.23 -11.49 -9.63
C THR A 37 -2.46 -11.21 -8.78
N LEU A 38 -3.52 -12.01 -8.89
CA LEU A 38 -4.73 -11.84 -8.08
C LEU A 38 -4.45 -11.98 -6.59
N SER A 39 -3.63 -12.96 -6.19
CA SER A 39 -3.22 -13.14 -4.79
C SER A 39 -2.42 -11.94 -4.27
N LEU A 40 -1.49 -11.40 -5.07
CA LEU A 40 -0.71 -10.22 -4.67
C LEU A 40 -1.56 -8.96 -4.61
N MET A 41 -2.54 -8.80 -5.49
CA MET A 41 -3.53 -7.72 -5.39
C MET A 41 -4.40 -7.85 -4.16
N GLY A 42 -4.84 -9.05 -3.80
CA GLY A 42 -5.50 -9.32 -2.52
C GLY A 42 -4.61 -8.95 -1.33
N ALA A 43 -3.35 -9.40 -1.31
CA ALA A 43 -2.41 -9.09 -0.23
C ALA A 43 -2.11 -7.59 -0.12
N ARG A 44 -2.00 -6.89 -1.26
CA ARG A 44 -1.84 -5.44 -1.31
C ARG A 44 -3.07 -4.72 -0.76
N GLN A 45 -4.27 -5.14 -1.13
CA GLN A 45 -5.51 -4.53 -0.65
C GLN A 45 -5.66 -4.66 0.88
N LEU A 46 -5.10 -5.72 1.46
CA LEU A 46 -5.02 -5.97 2.90
C LEU A 46 -3.84 -5.26 3.60
N GLY A 47 -3.00 -4.51 2.88
CA GLY A 47 -1.84 -3.81 3.44
C GLY A 47 -0.64 -4.71 3.80
N ILE A 48 -0.65 -6.00 3.43
CA ILE A 48 0.40 -6.95 3.81
C ILE A 48 1.75 -6.59 3.17
N LEU A 49 1.73 -6.03 1.96
CA LEU A 49 2.94 -5.68 1.21
C LEU A 49 3.51 -4.30 1.56
N GLU A 50 2.72 -3.43 2.20
CA GLU A 50 3.08 -2.04 2.47
C GLU A 50 4.42 -1.89 3.24
N PRO A 51 4.70 -2.64 4.33
CA PRO A 51 5.97 -2.48 5.06
C PRO A 51 7.21 -2.77 4.19
N VAL A 52 7.10 -3.73 3.27
CA VAL A 52 8.21 -4.11 2.38
C VAL A 52 8.38 -3.08 1.26
N GLU A 53 7.29 -2.55 0.72
CA GLU A 53 7.34 -1.47 -0.27
C GLU A 53 7.90 -0.17 0.33
N LEU A 54 7.52 0.18 1.56
CA LEU A 54 8.07 1.34 2.27
C LEU A 54 9.56 1.16 2.61
N SER A 55 9.97 -0.05 2.98
CA SER A 55 11.40 -0.36 3.20
C SER A 55 12.20 -0.26 1.90
N ALA A 56 11.64 -0.73 0.77
CA ALA A 56 12.23 -0.57 -0.55
C ALA A 56 12.33 0.93 -0.93
N TYR A 57 11.29 1.72 -0.68
CA TYR A 57 11.30 3.17 -0.86
C TYR A 57 12.42 3.84 -0.07
N ASP A 58 12.57 3.51 1.21
CA ASP A 58 13.62 4.07 2.07
C ASP A 58 15.02 3.68 1.57
N GLN A 59 15.17 2.45 1.08
CA GLN A 59 16.43 2.00 0.51
C GLN A 59 16.76 2.72 -0.80
N MET A 60 15.77 2.96 -1.66
CA MET A 60 15.96 3.73 -2.89
C MET A 60 16.32 5.19 -2.60
N LEU A 61 15.71 5.83 -1.58
CA LEU A 61 16.14 7.16 -1.12
C LEU A 61 17.62 7.17 -0.72
N ARG A 62 18.05 6.17 0.04
CA ARG A 62 19.45 6.02 0.50
C ARG A 62 20.46 5.75 -0.62
N TRP A 63 20.02 5.22 -1.76
CA TRP A 63 20.88 4.97 -2.92
C TRP A 63 20.96 6.16 -3.89
N ARG A 64 20.17 7.21 -3.69
CA ARG A 64 20.23 8.39 -4.54
C ARG A 64 21.60 9.07 -4.43
N PRO A 65 22.06 9.70 -5.53
CA PRO A 65 23.21 10.59 -5.47
C PRO A 65 22.99 11.71 -4.45
N ASP A 66 24.08 12.12 -3.78
CA ASP A 66 24.04 13.22 -2.82
C ASP A 66 23.74 14.55 -3.53
N GLU A 67 22.78 15.30 -3.01
CA GLU A 67 22.46 16.63 -3.52
C GLU A 67 23.21 17.68 -2.68
N LYS A 68 23.69 18.75 -3.32
CA LYS A 68 24.31 19.85 -2.59
C LYS A 68 23.31 20.47 -1.59
N PRO A 69 23.80 21.00 -0.44
CA PRO A 69 22.97 21.78 0.47
C PRO A 69 22.32 22.97 -0.25
N ASP A 70 21.09 23.30 0.16
CA ASP A 70 20.34 24.42 -0.38
C ASP A 70 20.90 25.74 0.15
N SER A 71 21.56 26.49 -0.74
CA SER A 71 22.19 27.77 -0.40
C SER A 71 21.21 28.89 -0.04
N ARG A 72 19.90 28.68 -0.19
CA ARG A 72 18.86 29.63 0.22
C ARG A 72 18.53 29.53 1.72
N LEU A 73 18.92 28.43 2.37
CA LEU A 73 18.58 28.12 3.76
C LEU A 73 19.81 28.17 4.67
N LEU A 74 19.58 28.63 5.90
CA LEU A 74 20.48 28.52 7.05
C LEU A 74 19.70 27.94 8.22
N VAL A 75 20.22 26.89 8.85
CA VAL A 75 19.67 26.35 10.09
C VAL A 75 20.53 26.83 11.27
N VAL A 76 19.88 27.41 12.26
CA VAL A 76 20.44 27.85 13.52
C VAL A 76 19.99 26.85 14.57
N GLY A 77 20.88 25.88 14.86
CA GLY A 77 20.61 24.84 15.83
C GLY A 77 20.85 25.33 17.25
N ILE A 78 19.88 25.13 18.14
CA ILE A 78 20.09 25.23 19.58
C ILE A 78 20.60 23.87 20.07
N THR A 79 21.91 23.79 20.24
CA THR A 79 22.63 22.54 20.55
C THR A 79 22.83 22.34 22.05
N GLU A 80 23.20 21.12 22.47
CA GLU A 80 23.60 20.86 23.85
C GLU A 80 24.80 21.72 24.27
N ALA A 81 25.74 21.95 23.35
CA ALA A 81 26.87 22.83 23.62
C ALA A 81 26.45 24.29 23.88
N ASP A 82 25.37 24.77 23.24
CA ASP A 82 24.82 26.10 23.53
C ASP A 82 24.21 26.14 24.92
N ILE A 83 23.46 25.10 25.31
CA ILE A 83 22.83 24.98 26.63
C ILE A 83 23.88 24.99 27.74
N GLN A 84 24.93 24.16 27.60
CA GLN A 84 26.01 24.08 28.57
C GLN A 84 26.82 25.38 28.64
N LYS A 85 27.07 26.03 27.50
CA LYS A 85 27.82 27.29 27.45
C LYS A 85 27.05 28.47 28.03
N LEU A 86 25.73 28.52 27.83
CA LEU A 86 24.86 29.53 28.42
C LEU A 86 24.45 29.18 29.87
N ASN A 87 24.70 27.94 30.31
CA ASN A 87 24.25 27.38 31.57
C ASN A 87 22.74 27.60 31.81
N GLN A 88 21.93 27.39 30.76
CA GLN A 88 20.53 27.75 30.77
C GLN A 88 19.67 26.81 29.91
N TRP A 89 18.68 26.18 30.54
CA TRP A 89 17.67 25.35 29.89
C TRP A 89 16.29 25.57 30.53
N PRO A 90 15.23 25.83 29.76
CA PRO A 90 15.20 26.25 28.34
C PRO A 90 15.86 27.62 28.11
N ILE A 91 16.18 27.94 26.84
CA ILE A 91 16.71 29.27 26.47
C ILE A 91 15.67 30.37 26.78
N SER A 92 16.05 31.45 27.49
CA SER A 92 15.08 32.50 27.85
C SER A 92 14.59 33.34 26.68
N ASP A 93 13.45 33.98 26.87
CA ASP A 93 12.85 34.92 25.93
C ASP A 93 13.81 36.07 25.58
N ARG A 94 14.60 36.56 26.54
CA ARG A 94 15.64 37.57 26.32
C ARG A 94 16.67 37.11 25.28
N LYS A 95 17.15 35.88 25.39
CA LYS A 95 18.15 35.34 24.45
C LYS A 95 17.57 35.11 23.06
N ILE A 96 16.33 34.63 22.97
CA ILE A 96 15.63 34.54 21.68
C ILE A 96 15.46 35.94 21.07
N ALA A 97 15.06 36.94 21.85
CA ALA A 97 14.93 38.32 21.39
C ALA A 97 16.27 38.89 20.89
N GLU A 98 17.37 38.68 21.62
CA GLU A 98 18.72 39.10 21.23
C GLU A 98 19.14 38.52 19.86
N ILE A 99 18.90 37.23 19.63
CA ILE A 99 19.24 36.55 18.38
C ILE A 99 18.40 37.06 17.23
N LEU A 100 17.08 37.17 17.43
CA LEU A 100 16.17 37.71 16.42
C LEU A 100 16.59 39.13 16.02
N GLN A 101 16.92 39.99 16.99
CA GLN A 101 17.42 41.34 16.71
C GLN A 101 18.75 41.35 15.94
N LYS A 102 19.68 40.44 16.26
CA LYS A 102 20.95 40.30 15.52
C LYS A 102 20.72 39.82 14.10
N LEU A 103 19.85 38.82 13.92
CA LEU A 103 19.47 38.30 12.61
C LEU A 103 18.77 39.36 11.76
N GLU A 104 17.79 40.09 12.29
CA GLU A 104 17.11 41.18 11.57
C GLU A 104 18.08 42.23 11.01
N LYS A 105 19.14 42.58 11.76
CA LYS A 105 20.19 43.50 11.29
C LYS A 105 20.96 42.97 10.08
N MET A 106 21.04 41.64 9.92
CA MET A 106 21.68 40.97 8.79
C MET A 106 20.74 40.78 7.59
N GLN A 107 19.50 41.30 7.66
CA GLN A 107 18.55 41.35 6.53
C GLN A 107 18.20 39.98 5.93
N PRO A 108 17.76 38.98 6.72
CA PRO A 108 17.31 37.69 6.20
C PRO A 108 16.05 37.87 5.37
N ALA A 109 15.78 36.92 4.47
CA ALA A 109 14.54 36.92 3.71
C ALA A 109 13.33 36.56 4.55
N VAL A 110 13.46 35.50 5.36
CA VAL A 110 12.43 35.00 6.27
C VAL A 110 13.14 34.41 7.47
N ILE A 111 12.58 34.56 8.67
CA ILE A 111 13.03 33.86 9.87
C ILE A 111 11.91 32.92 10.31
N GLY A 112 12.17 31.61 10.28
CA GLY A 112 11.31 30.63 10.91
C GLY A 112 11.77 30.37 12.34
N LEU A 113 10.90 30.59 13.32
CA LEU A 113 11.15 30.33 14.72
C LEU A 113 10.37 29.09 15.17
N ASP A 114 11.03 27.93 15.12
CA ASP A 114 10.51 26.64 15.58
C ASP A 114 10.87 26.41 17.05
N VAL A 115 10.37 27.32 17.87
CA VAL A 115 10.65 27.39 19.29
C VAL A 115 9.36 27.83 19.98
N LEU A 116 8.66 26.87 20.59
CA LEU A 116 7.39 27.15 21.28
C LEU A 116 7.59 28.12 22.44
N ARG A 117 6.70 29.12 22.49
CA ARG A 117 6.77 30.28 23.41
C ARG A 117 5.36 30.74 23.81
N ASP A 118 4.45 29.78 23.94
CA ASP A 118 3.10 29.95 24.47
C ASP A 118 3.13 30.50 25.92
N VAL A 119 4.09 30.04 26.73
CA VAL A 119 4.33 30.54 28.09
C VAL A 119 5.66 31.30 28.21
N PRO A 120 5.78 32.29 29.12
CA PRO A 120 7.05 32.95 29.48
C PRO A 120 8.12 31.97 29.90
N LEU A 121 9.32 32.08 29.31
CA LEU A 121 10.48 31.28 29.67
C LEU A 121 11.64 32.18 30.08
N GLY A 122 11.98 32.14 31.37
CA GLY A 122 13.00 33.01 31.95
C GLY A 122 12.61 34.49 31.90
N ASP A 123 13.60 35.34 31.64
CA ASP A 123 13.47 36.78 31.51
C ASP A 123 13.24 37.22 30.05
N GLY A 124 12.79 38.47 29.84
CA GLY A 124 12.78 39.10 28.52
C GLY A 124 11.51 38.96 27.67
N ARG A 125 10.37 38.58 28.27
CA ARG A 125 9.09 38.36 27.56
C ARG A 125 8.62 39.61 26.80
N GLU A 126 8.75 40.79 27.39
CA GLU A 126 8.35 42.04 26.73
C GLU A 126 9.24 42.36 25.53
N GLU A 127 10.55 42.19 25.69
CA GLU A 127 11.54 42.40 24.63
C GLU A 127 11.29 41.45 23.46
N LEU A 128 11.04 40.16 23.73
CA LEU A 128 10.66 39.18 22.71
C LEU A 128 9.38 39.60 21.99
N THR A 129 8.32 39.91 22.74
CA THR A 129 7.03 40.30 22.16
C THR A 129 7.17 41.53 21.25
N LYS A 130 7.94 42.55 21.66
CA LYS A 130 8.22 43.74 20.85
C LYS A 130 8.94 43.41 19.55
N VAL A 131 9.92 42.49 19.58
CA VAL A 131 10.64 42.05 18.37
C VAL A 131 9.71 41.31 17.41
N LEU A 132 8.88 40.40 17.93
CA LEU A 132 7.91 39.62 17.15
C LEU A 132 6.82 40.49 16.50
N GLN A 133 6.35 41.51 17.22
CA GLN A 133 5.38 42.49 16.71
C GLN A 133 5.97 43.39 15.62
N LYS A 134 7.22 43.83 15.79
CA LYS A 134 7.87 44.80 14.90
C LYS A 134 8.31 44.18 13.58
N SER A 135 8.77 42.93 13.58
CA SER A 135 9.21 42.26 12.36
C SER A 135 8.05 41.69 11.58
N ASP A 136 8.07 41.84 10.25
CA ASP A 136 7.18 41.17 9.31
C ASP A 136 7.82 39.94 8.65
N ARG A 137 9.05 39.58 9.02
CA ARG A 137 9.84 38.48 8.46
C ARG A 137 9.84 37.23 9.33
N ILE A 138 9.45 37.36 10.59
CA ILE A 138 9.40 36.25 11.55
C ILE A 138 8.08 35.51 11.42
N ILE A 139 8.20 34.19 11.23
CA ILE A 139 7.11 33.21 11.24
C ILE A 139 7.31 32.33 12.47
N GLY A 140 6.25 32.20 13.28
CA GLY A 140 6.26 31.35 14.47
C GLY A 140 5.52 30.03 14.26
N VAL A 141 5.66 29.16 15.26
CA VAL A 141 4.98 27.87 15.31
C VAL A 141 3.86 27.85 16.33
N CYS A 142 2.93 26.93 16.11
CA CYS A 142 1.99 26.42 17.09
C CYS A 142 1.96 24.88 16.99
N LEU A 143 1.33 24.21 17.95
CA LEU A 143 1.04 22.77 17.87
C LEU A 143 -0.46 22.53 17.81
N VAL A 144 -0.86 21.63 16.91
CA VAL A 144 -2.26 21.27 16.71
C VAL A 144 -2.71 20.30 17.81
N THR A 145 -3.96 20.46 18.27
CA THR A 145 -4.59 19.51 19.19
C THR A 145 -4.70 18.11 18.58
N ASP A 146 -4.60 17.06 19.40
CA ASP A 146 -4.89 15.68 18.97
C ASP A 146 -6.39 15.32 19.09
N GLY A 147 -7.23 16.28 19.50
CA GLY A 147 -8.66 16.10 19.75
C GLY A 147 -8.99 15.67 21.18
N SER A 148 -7.96 15.40 22.02
CA SER A 148 -8.14 15.09 23.43
C SER A 148 -8.10 16.34 24.31
N PRO A 149 -8.81 16.34 25.46
CA PRO A 149 -8.68 17.39 26.47
C PRO A 149 -7.28 17.48 27.09
N ASP A 150 -6.52 16.37 27.10
CA ASP A 150 -5.19 16.30 27.70
C ASP A 150 -4.10 16.93 26.80
N ASN A 151 -4.31 16.93 25.48
CA ASN A 151 -3.44 17.60 24.51
C ASN A 151 -4.24 18.63 23.68
N PRO A 152 -4.58 19.78 24.28
CA PRO A 152 -5.43 20.79 23.65
C PRO A 152 -4.75 21.61 22.54
N GLY A 153 -3.54 21.22 22.14
CA GLY A 153 -2.66 22.02 21.28
C GLY A 153 -1.91 23.11 22.05
N SER A 154 -0.97 23.77 21.37
CA SER A 154 -0.21 24.90 21.91
C SER A 154 -0.40 26.14 21.06
N PRO A 155 -0.76 27.30 21.63
CA PRO A 155 -0.92 28.53 20.86
C PRO A 155 0.44 29.07 20.37
N PRO A 156 0.43 29.95 19.34
CA PRO A 156 1.64 30.63 18.93
C PRO A 156 2.17 31.61 20.01
N PRO A 157 3.46 32.00 19.92
CA PRO A 157 3.98 33.06 20.77
C PRO A 157 3.18 34.36 20.66
N PRO A 158 2.92 35.05 21.79
CA PRO A 158 2.33 36.38 21.78
C PRO A 158 3.14 37.35 20.91
N GLY A 159 2.43 38.20 20.16
CA GLY A 159 3.04 39.25 19.33
C GLY A 159 3.26 38.87 17.85
N ILE A 160 3.02 37.62 17.46
CA ILE A 160 2.96 37.22 16.05
C ILE A 160 1.51 37.26 15.55
N ALA A 161 1.28 37.86 14.39
CA ALA A 161 -0.03 37.83 13.74
C ALA A 161 -0.37 36.43 13.23
N GLU A 162 -1.63 36.01 13.25
CA GLU A 162 -2.05 34.66 12.84
C GLU A 162 -1.61 34.29 11.41
N SER A 163 -1.55 35.27 10.49
CA SER A 163 -1.04 35.07 9.13
C SER A 163 0.46 34.74 9.04
N ARG A 164 1.20 34.89 10.14
CA ARG A 164 2.62 34.57 10.29
C ARG A 164 2.86 33.41 11.25
N VAL A 165 1.86 32.54 11.39
CA VAL A 165 1.94 31.31 12.19
C VAL A 165 1.65 30.12 11.29
N GLY A 166 2.42 29.05 11.45
CA GLY A 166 2.08 27.75 10.89
C GLY A 166 2.22 26.65 11.91
N PHE A 167 1.49 25.55 11.74
CA PHE A 167 1.61 24.40 12.64
C PHE A 167 2.93 23.64 12.39
N ALA A 168 3.56 23.16 13.46
CA ALA A 168 4.84 22.42 13.38
C ALA A 168 4.65 20.90 13.24
N ASP A 169 3.43 20.40 13.31
CA ASP A 169 3.12 18.97 13.29
C ASP A 169 3.49 18.28 11.97
N PHE A 170 3.92 17.02 12.08
CA PHE A 170 4.23 16.14 10.95
C PHE A 170 3.33 14.92 10.89
N GLY A 171 3.06 14.44 9.67
CA GLY A 171 2.47 13.13 9.44
C GLY A 171 3.54 12.03 9.53
N VAL A 172 3.50 11.24 10.60
CA VAL A 172 4.47 10.15 10.83
C VAL A 172 3.85 8.81 10.43
N ASP A 173 4.62 7.95 9.75
CA ASP A 173 4.17 6.61 9.36
C ASP A 173 4.24 5.62 10.52
N PRO A 174 3.53 4.48 10.43
CA PRO A 174 3.75 3.35 11.33
C PRO A 174 5.25 3.01 11.46
N GLY A 175 5.69 2.78 12.70
CA GLY A 175 7.12 2.61 13.02
C GLY A 175 7.87 3.92 13.32
N GLY A 176 7.19 5.08 13.28
CA GLY A 176 7.75 6.36 13.70
C GLY A 176 8.61 7.05 12.65
N ILE A 177 8.58 6.58 11.39
CA ILE A 177 9.40 7.10 10.30
C ILE A 177 8.66 8.24 9.62
N LEU A 178 9.32 9.40 9.57
CA LEU A 178 8.85 10.57 8.87
C LEU A 178 9.09 10.41 7.37
N ARG A 179 8.03 10.19 6.60
CA ARG A 179 8.07 10.17 5.12
C ARG A 179 7.19 11.25 4.49
N ARG A 180 6.26 11.80 5.27
CA ARG A 180 5.20 12.68 4.81
C ARG A 180 5.27 14.03 5.50
N ALA A 181 5.00 15.08 4.75
CA ALA A 181 4.85 16.43 5.27
C ALA A 181 3.41 16.89 5.09
N LEU A 182 2.85 17.49 6.15
CA LEU A 182 1.58 18.19 6.10
C LEU A 182 1.83 19.61 5.58
N LEU A 183 1.01 20.05 4.62
CA LEU A 183 0.98 21.41 4.09
C LEU A 183 -0.21 22.19 4.62
N PHE A 184 -1.37 21.53 4.69
CA PHE A 184 -2.59 22.10 5.25
C PHE A 184 -3.28 21.07 6.12
N MET A 185 -3.89 21.52 7.21
CA MET A 185 -4.79 20.66 7.98
C MET A 185 -5.86 21.46 8.70
N LYS A 186 -6.94 20.78 9.04
CA LYS A 186 -8.00 21.29 9.90
C LYS A 186 -7.79 20.67 11.29
N PRO A 187 -7.62 21.46 12.37
CA PRO A 187 -7.52 20.93 13.72
C PRO A 187 -8.72 20.02 14.04
N PRO A 188 -8.50 18.85 14.68
CA PRO A 188 -9.59 18.02 15.14
C PRO A 188 -10.40 18.75 16.23
N GLU A 189 -11.67 18.40 16.35
CA GLU A 189 -12.52 18.91 17.41
C GLU A 189 -12.15 18.26 18.75
N ILE A 190 -12.10 19.04 19.82
CA ILE A 190 -11.77 18.54 21.15
C ILE A 190 -13.04 17.97 21.78
N GLU A 191 -13.05 16.67 22.03
CA GLU A 191 -14.17 16.00 22.68
C GLU A 191 -14.02 16.08 24.20
N GLY A 192 -15.01 16.65 24.91
CA GLY A 192 -15.00 16.67 26.37
C GLY A 192 -15.92 17.70 27.00
N LYS A 193 -16.17 17.56 28.31
CA LYS A 193 -17.01 18.50 29.07
C LYS A 193 -16.30 19.81 29.40
N SER A 194 -14.96 19.79 29.40
CA SER A 194 -14.10 20.92 29.75
C SER A 194 -13.32 21.35 28.52
N LEU A 195 -13.81 22.33 27.78
CA LEU A 195 -13.11 22.82 26.59
C LEU A 195 -11.96 23.76 27.01
N PRO A 196 -10.74 23.53 26.51
CA PRO A 196 -9.61 24.43 26.73
C PRO A 196 -9.87 25.80 26.08
N LYS A 197 -9.06 26.80 26.43
CA LYS A 197 -9.15 28.12 25.80
C LYS A 197 -8.89 28.00 24.29
N LYS A 198 -9.84 28.50 23.49
CA LYS A 198 -9.74 28.51 22.03
C LYS A 198 -8.57 29.39 21.55
N HIS A 199 -7.81 28.87 20.59
CA HIS A 199 -6.71 29.51 19.89
C HIS A 199 -6.56 28.92 18.48
N LEU A 200 -5.71 29.53 17.65
CA LEU A 200 -5.52 29.15 16.24
C LEU A 200 -5.41 27.63 16.01
N CYS A 201 -4.58 26.94 16.80
CA CYS A 201 -4.24 25.52 16.57
C CYS A 201 -5.12 24.51 17.33
N ASN A 202 -6.24 24.98 17.89
CA ASN A 202 -7.35 24.14 18.33
C ASN A 202 -8.70 24.61 17.80
N ASP A 203 -8.69 25.48 16.79
CA ASP A 203 -9.89 25.95 16.12
C ASP A 203 -10.26 25.05 14.94
N SER A 204 -11.23 24.15 15.18
CA SER A 204 -11.79 23.27 14.15
C SER A 204 -12.64 24.00 13.10
N SER A 205 -12.73 25.34 13.10
CA SER A 205 -13.39 26.10 12.03
C SER A 205 -12.43 26.57 10.93
N GLN A 206 -11.12 26.51 11.16
CA GLN A 206 -10.12 27.06 10.24
C GLN A 206 -9.26 25.97 9.61
N VAL A 207 -8.80 26.24 8.38
CA VAL A 207 -7.72 25.46 7.74
C VAL A 207 -6.41 26.18 8.01
N LEU A 208 -5.47 25.47 8.59
CA LEU A 208 -4.16 25.98 8.93
C LEU A 208 -3.15 25.58 7.85
N GLY A 209 -2.19 26.46 7.57
CA GLY A 209 -0.99 26.13 6.82
C GLY A 209 0.13 25.67 7.74
N SER A 210 0.95 24.74 7.29
CA SER A 210 2.11 24.27 8.06
C SER A 210 3.19 25.34 8.14
N PHE A 211 4.04 25.26 9.17
CA PHE A 211 5.16 26.15 9.39
C PHE A 211 6.11 26.20 8.18
N ASN A 212 6.49 25.03 7.65
CA ASN A 212 7.35 24.93 6.46
C ASN A 212 6.69 25.55 5.21
N LEU A 213 5.38 25.43 5.04
CA LEU A 213 4.66 26.06 3.93
C LEU A 213 4.64 27.57 4.08
N GLN A 214 4.32 28.11 5.26
CA GLN A 214 4.27 29.55 5.50
C GLN A 214 5.62 30.22 5.19
N ILE A 215 6.72 29.58 5.58
CA ILE A 215 8.08 30.04 5.27
C ILE A 215 8.33 30.05 3.76
N ALA A 216 8.01 28.95 3.07
CA ALA A 216 8.19 28.85 1.62
C ALA A 216 7.36 29.89 0.88
N LEU A 217 6.08 30.07 1.26
CA LEU A 217 5.19 31.07 0.68
C LEU A 217 5.71 32.49 0.88
N ARG A 218 6.18 32.83 2.09
CA ARG A 218 6.72 34.17 2.38
C ARG A 218 7.96 34.47 1.55
N TYR A 219 8.83 33.48 1.33
CA TYR A 219 9.99 33.62 0.46
C TYR A 219 9.56 33.79 -1.01
N LEU A 220 8.67 32.92 -1.51
CA LEU A 220 8.18 32.93 -2.89
C LEU A 220 7.39 34.21 -3.26
N GLN A 221 6.73 34.84 -2.29
CA GLN A 221 6.07 36.14 -2.49
C GLN A 221 7.06 37.23 -2.94
N ARG A 222 8.32 37.19 -2.48
CA ARG A 222 9.37 38.12 -2.94
C ARG A 222 9.74 37.88 -4.40
N GLU A 223 9.67 36.63 -4.83
CA GLU A 223 9.83 36.20 -6.22
C GLU A 223 8.56 36.39 -7.06
N LYS A 224 7.53 37.06 -6.51
CA LYS A 224 6.22 37.30 -7.14
C LYS A 224 5.46 36.03 -7.52
N ILE A 225 5.69 34.95 -6.77
CA ILE A 225 4.98 33.68 -6.91
C ILE A 225 3.98 33.55 -5.77
N TYR A 226 2.70 33.39 -6.12
CA TYR A 226 1.59 33.34 -5.17
C TYR A 226 0.88 31.98 -5.22
N PRO A 227 0.33 31.51 -4.09
CA PRO A 227 -0.46 30.28 -4.06
C PRO A 227 -1.78 30.45 -4.79
N GLN A 228 -2.19 29.41 -5.51
CA GLN A 228 -3.48 29.32 -6.18
C GLN A 228 -4.11 27.98 -5.85
N LEU A 229 -5.37 27.99 -5.42
CA LEU A 229 -6.18 26.79 -5.24
C LEU A 229 -7.12 26.69 -6.44
N ALA A 230 -6.96 25.63 -7.23
CA ALA A 230 -7.84 25.39 -8.37
C ALA A 230 -9.19 24.82 -7.90
N PRO A 231 -10.25 24.85 -8.75
CA PRO A 231 -11.57 24.34 -8.40
C PRO A 231 -11.61 22.86 -8.01
N ASP A 232 -10.65 22.07 -8.50
CA ASP A 232 -10.46 20.65 -8.16
C ASP A 232 -9.67 20.46 -6.84
N GLN A 233 -9.48 21.52 -6.06
CA GLN A 233 -8.70 21.56 -4.82
C GLN A 233 -7.20 21.31 -5.01
N SER A 234 -6.70 21.29 -6.25
CA SER A 234 -5.26 21.18 -6.49
C SER A 234 -4.54 22.47 -6.09
N PHE A 235 -3.40 22.32 -5.41
CA PHE A 235 -2.61 23.43 -4.90
C PHE A 235 -1.44 23.75 -5.84
N TRP A 236 -1.42 24.99 -6.32
CA TRP A 236 -0.45 25.48 -7.29
C TRP A 236 0.39 26.62 -6.70
N LEU A 237 1.68 26.60 -7.03
CA LEU A 237 2.63 27.67 -6.77
C LEU A 237 3.19 28.14 -8.11
N GLY A 238 2.66 29.24 -8.63
CA GLY A 238 2.96 29.69 -10.00
C GLY A 238 2.49 28.65 -11.03
N LYS A 239 3.43 28.01 -11.72
CA LYS A 239 3.16 26.97 -12.73
C LYS A 239 3.27 25.53 -12.21
N THR A 240 3.63 25.37 -10.94
CA THR A 240 3.97 24.07 -10.35
C THR A 240 2.84 23.59 -9.45
N GLN A 241 2.30 22.40 -9.73
CA GLN A 241 1.35 21.72 -8.86
C GLN A 241 2.10 20.95 -7.76
N LEU A 242 1.78 21.19 -6.49
CA LEU A 242 2.24 20.33 -5.40
C LEU A 242 1.26 19.17 -5.24
N LYS A 243 1.49 18.05 -5.91
CA LYS A 243 0.56 16.91 -5.90
C LYS A 243 0.32 16.38 -4.47
N GLN A 244 -0.94 16.31 -4.07
CA GLN A 244 -1.38 15.70 -2.82
C GLN A 244 -1.14 14.18 -2.83
N LEU A 245 -0.76 13.64 -1.68
CA LEU A 245 -0.64 12.20 -1.43
C LEU A 245 -2.02 11.60 -1.14
N GLU A 246 -2.41 10.60 -1.93
CA GLU A 246 -3.64 9.83 -1.75
C GLU A 246 -3.41 8.59 -0.87
N ASN A 247 -4.51 8.03 -0.34
CA ASN A 247 -4.49 6.87 0.57
C ASN A 247 -3.77 5.61 0.04
N ASN A 248 -3.68 5.46 -1.29
CA ASN A 248 -3.16 4.26 -1.96
C ASN A 248 -2.00 4.56 -2.93
N ASP A 249 -1.41 5.75 -2.83
CA ASP A 249 -0.32 6.15 -3.71
C ASP A 249 0.96 5.35 -3.44
N GLY A 250 1.61 4.90 -4.51
CA GLY A 250 2.87 4.16 -4.43
C GLY A 250 2.72 2.85 -3.65
N GLY A 251 3.48 2.70 -2.57
CA GLY A 251 3.45 1.51 -1.71
C GLY A 251 2.43 1.56 -0.57
N TYR A 252 1.74 2.68 -0.38
CA TYR A 252 0.79 2.84 0.73
C TYR A 252 -0.51 2.08 0.50
N LYS A 253 -1.14 1.64 1.61
CA LYS A 253 -2.51 1.16 1.61
C LYS A 253 -3.29 1.71 2.81
N ASN A 254 -4.29 2.54 2.54
CA ASN A 254 -5.06 3.24 3.56
C ASN A 254 -4.19 4.15 4.46
N ALA A 255 -3.23 4.86 3.85
CA ALA A 255 -2.49 5.89 4.57
C ALA A 255 -3.45 6.94 5.15
N ASP A 256 -3.12 7.52 6.30
CA ASP A 256 -3.86 8.66 6.83
C ASP A 256 -3.63 9.88 5.94
N ALA A 257 -4.48 10.10 4.93
CA ALA A 257 -4.43 11.28 4.05
C ALA A 257 -5.30 12.45 4.54
N ARG A 258 -5.55 12.57 5.86
CA ARG A 258 -6.20 13.76 6.40
C ARG A 258 -5.33 15.00 6.16
N GLY A 259 -5.96 16.09 5.74
CA GLY A 259 -5.24 17.30 5.34
C GLY A 259 -4.52 17.14 3.99
N TYR A 260 -3.77 18.17 3.62
CA TYR A 260 -2.99 18.18 2.38
C TYR A 260 -1.58 17.69 2.68
N GLN A 261 -1.23 16.49 2.24
CA GLN A 261 0.07 15.87 2.50
C GLN A 261 0.88 15.67 1.23
N ILE A 262 2.20 15.70 1.35
CA ILE A 262 3.14 15.36 0.28
C ILE A 262 4.21 14.40 0.81
N LEU A 263 4.80 13.58 -0.06
CA LEU A 263 6.01 12.83 0.29
C LEU A 263 7.22 13.77 0.38
N ILE A 264 8.04 13.54 1.40
CA ILE A 264 9.29 14.27 1.61
C ILE A 264 10.35 13.67 0.68
N ASN A 265 10.77 14.48 -0.28
CA ASN A 265 11.89 14.23 -1.18
C ASN A 265 13.18 14.76 -0.54
N TYR A 266 13.72 14.00 0.42
CA TYR A 266 14.90 14.38 1.20
C TYR A 266 16.14 14.65 0.36
N ARG A 267 16.90 15.69 0.75
CA ARG A 267 18.34 15.83 0.42
C ARG A 267 19.16 14.98 1.40
N TYR A 268 20.12 14.21 0.90
CA TYR A 268 21.00 13.39 1.73
C TYR A 268 22.00 14.24 2.53
N ARG A 269 22.50 13.70 3.65
CA ARG A 269 23.46 14.28 4.62
C ARG A 269 23.08 15.62 5.24
N GLN A 270 22.99 16.68 4.45
CA GLN A 270 22.81 18.05 4.91
C GLN A 270 21.94 18.84 3.94
N VAL A 271 20.76 19.25 4.41
CA VAL A 271 19.83 20.08 3.64
C VAL A 271 20.30 21.51 3.49
N ALA A 272 20.96 22.07 4.49
CA ALA A 272 21.34 23.48 4.56
C ALA A 272 22.57 23.65 5.47
N ASN A 273 23.28 24.77 5.34
CA ASN A 273 24.34 25.15 6.29
C ASN A 273 23.77 25.23 7.71
N GLN A 274 24.54 24.77 8.68
CA GLN A 274 24.16 24.74 10.09
C GLN A 274 25.16 25.52 10.94
N VAL A 275 24.65 26.38 11.81
CA VAL A 275 25.43 27.16 12.79
C VAL A 275 24.80 27.02 14.16
N ARG A 276 25.59 27.26 15.21
CA ARG A 276 25.07 27.22 16.58
C ARG A 276 24.41 28.54 16.95
N LEU A 277 23.47 28.47 17.89
CA LEU A 277 22.84 29.65 18.46
C LEU A 277 23.88 30.61 19.07
N THR A 278 24.89 30.09 19.78
CA THR A 278 25.92 30.92 20.41
C THR A 278 26.86 31.60 19.41
N ASP A 279 27.07 31.02 18.21
CA ASP A 279 27.88 31.66 17.17
C ASP A 279 27.26 32.98 16.69
N ILE A 280 25.92 33.05 16.65
CA ILE A 280 25.20 34.27 16.30
C ILE A 280 25.27 35.29 17.44
N LEU A 281 25.07 34.84 18.69
CA LEU A 281 25.20 35.71 19.86
C LEU A 281 26.58 36.37 19.94
N GLU A 282 27.63 35.61 19.64
CA GLU A 282 29.02 36.07 19.68
C GLU A 282 29.45 36.82 18.39
N GLY A 283 28.61 36.85 17.35
CA GLY A 283 28.94 37.51 16.09
C GLY A 283 30.01 36.78 15.27
N LYS A 284 30.13 35.45 15.43
CA LYS A 284 31.10 34.58 14.73
C LYS A 284 30.57 34.03 13.40
N ILE A 285 29.45 34.55 12.91
CA ILE A 285 28.81 34.10 11.66
C ILE A 285 29.13 35.06 10.51
N ASP A 286 29.38 34.51 9.32
CA ASP A 286 29.44 35.29 8.08
C ASP A 286 28.04 35.86 7.76
N PRO A 287 27.86 37.20 7.69
CA PRO A 287 26.57 37.81 7.35
C PRO A 287 25.99 37.34 6.00
N ASN A 288 26.82 36.86 5.07
CA ASN A 288 26.36 36.33 3.77
C ASN A 288 25.54 35.04 3.91
N LEU A 289 25.69 34.30 5.03
CA LEU A 289 24.86 33.14 5.34
C LEU A 289 23.44 33.52 5.76
N VAL A 290 23.22 34.78 6.15
CA VAL A 290 21.94 35.28 6.66
C VAL A 290 21.24 36.18 5.64
N LYS A 291 21.99 37.08 4.99
CA LYS A 291 21.44 38.09 4.09
C LYS A 291 20.67 37.46 2.93
N ASP A 292 19.41 37.87 2.78
CA ASP A 292 18.47 37.36 1.76
C ASP A 292 18.22 35.84 1.82
N LYS A 293 18.57 35.19 2.93
CA LYS A 293 18.35 33.75 3.17
C LYS A 293 17.18 33.49 4.09
N ILE A 294 16.65 32.27 4.03
CA ILE A 294 15.71 31.74 5.01
C ILE A 294 16.52 31.24 6.20
N VAL A 295 16.24 31.78 7.39
CA VAL A 295 16.90 31.38 8.63
C VAL A 295 15.91 30.58 9.47
N LEU A 296 16.23 29.33 9.77
CA LEU A 296 15.41 28.40 10.53
C LEU A 296 16.04 28.17 11.90
N ILE A 297 15.35 28.56 12.96
CA ILE A 297 15.85 28.50 14.34
C ILE A 297 15.05 27.44 15.10
N GLY A 298 15.72 26.46 15.69
CA GLY A 298 15.06 25.40 16.45
C GLY A 298 16.05 24.53 17.21
N TYR A 299 15.55 23.66 18.08
CA TYR A 299 16.39 22.76 18.87
C TYR A 299 16.96 21.63 18.02
N THR A 300 18.23 21.33 18.23
CA THR A 300 18.94 20.20 17.59
C THR A 300 19.73 19.39 18.62
N THR A 301 19.33 19.47 19.90
CA THR A 301 19.90 18.69 20.99
C THR A 301 19.09 17.41 21.22
N ASP A 302 19.76 16.35 21.69
CA ASP A 302 19.12 15.10 22.10
C ASP A 302 18.25 15.26 23.36
N SER A 303 18.45 16.34 24.13
CA SER A 303 17.70 16.67 25.34
C SER A 303 16.24 17.10 25.06
N VAL A 304 15.90 17.41 23.80
CA VAL A 304 14.56 17.84 23.37
C VAL A 304 13.89 16.75 22.57
N LYS A 305 12.64 16.44 22.90
CA LYS A 305 11.82 15.45 22.20
C LYS A 305 11.24 16.00 20.89
N ASP A 306 12.10 16.47 20.00
CA ASP A 306 11.77 16.93 18.65
C ASP A 306 12.71 16.25 17.63
N LEU A 307 12.70 14.92 17.68
CA LEU A 307 13.58 14.05 16.93
C LEU A 307 12.77 12.98 16.20
N PHE A 308 13.00 12.85 14.89
CA PHE A 308 12.26 11.93 14.04
C PHE A 308 13.16 10.84 13.49
N TYR A 309 12.63 9.61 13.41
CA TYR A 309 13.20 8.62 12.50
C TYR A 309 12.89 9.05 11.06
N THR A 310 13.81 8.82 10.16
CA THR A 310 13.67 9.15 8.73
C THR A 310 14.14 7.95 7.92
N PRO A 311 13.93 7.93 6.60
CA PRO A 311 14.48 6.89 5.72
C PRO A 311 16.01 6.70 5.81
N TYR A 312 16.74 7.66 6.38
CA TYR A 312 18.19 7.58 6.59
C TYR A 312 18.60 7.09 7.99
N SER A 313 17.65 6.96 8.90
CA SER A 313 17.88 6.41 10.24
C SER A 313 18.38 4.97 10.13
N GLY A 314 19.56 4.70 10.72
CA GLY A 314 20.17 3.36 10.71
C GLY A 314 21.40 3.19 9.79
N GLN A 315 21.82 4.20 9.01
CA GLN A 315 23.08 4.11 8.24
C GLN A 315 24.35 4.29 9.08
N LYS A 316 24.32 5.11 10.14
CA LYS A 316 25.42 5.33 11.07
C LYS A 316 24.90 5.49 12.49
N GLN A 317 25.64 5.00 13.47
CA GLN A 317 25.27 5.05 14.89
C GLN A 317 25.12 6.48 15.42
N SER A 318 25.81 7.46 14.83
CA SER A 318 25.77 8.88 15.23
C SER A 318 24.68 9.72 14.55
N ASN A 319 23.86 9.15 13.66
CA ASN A 319 22.89 9.91 12.85
C ASN A 319 21.52 9.21 12.81
N GLN A 320 21.10 8.68 13.96
CA GLN A 320 19.87 7.89 14.07
C GLN A 320 18.60 8.74 13.98
N PHE A 321 18.67 10.03 14.30
CA PHE A 321 17.53 10.93 14.38
C PHE A 321 17.78 12.21 13.60
N MET A 322 16.70 12.78 13.06
CA MET A 322 16.70 14.11 12.44
C MET A 322 15.94 15.09 13.35
N PRO A 323 16.55 16.24 13.73
CA PRO A 323 15.84 17.31 14.43
C PRO A 323 14.65 17.85 13.65
N GLY A 324 13.56 18.23 14.33
CA GLY A 324 12.34 18.75 13.71
C GLY A 324 12.59 19.97 12.82
N ILE A 325 13.41 20.92 13.29
CA ILE A 325 13.80 22.08 12.46
C ILE A 325 14.55 21.70 11.18
N VAL A 326 15.34 20.62 11.21
CA VAL A 326 16.02 20.08 10.02
C VAL A 326 15.02 19.39 9.10
N ALA A 327 14.02 18.70 9.65
CA ALA A 327 12.91 18.14 8.86
C ALA A 327 12.07 19.25 8.19
N HIS A 328 11.76 20.35 8.89
CA HIS A 328 11.12 21.52 8.28
C HIS A 328 11.98 22.11 7.16
N ALA A 329 13.30 22.21 7.36
CA ALA A 329 14.22 22.65 6.32
C ALA A 329 14.17 21.77 5.06
N GLN A 330 14.03 20.45 5.21
CA GLN A 330 13.86 19.51 4.07
C GLN A 330 12.62 19.85 3.26
N VAL A 331 11.49 20.11 3.93
CA VAL A 331 10.22 20.44 3.26
C VAL A 331 10.28 21.82 2.60
N VAL A 332 10.84 22.83 3.28
CA VAL A 332 11.05 24.18 2.69
C VAL A 332 11.93 24.07 1.45
N SER A 333 13.08 23.40 1.55
CA SER A 333 13.99 23.21 0.42
C SER A 333 13.32 22.45 -0.73
N GLN A 334 12.51 21.43 -0.44
CA GLN A 334 11.73 20.72 -1.45
C GLN A 334 10.77 21.66 -2.18
N ILE A 335 9.93 22.41 -1.46
CA ILE A 335 8.96 23.34 -2.07
C ILE A 335 9.68 24.35 -2.96
N LEU A 336 10.72 25.01 -2.46
CA LEU A 336 11.47 26.00 -3.22
C LEU A 336 12.17 25.39 -4.44
N SER A 337 12.78 24.23 -4.29
CA SER A 337 13.49 23.57 -5.40
C SER A 337 12.53 23.09 -6.48
N THR A 338 11.33 22.64 -6.11
CA THR A 338 10.31 22.24 -7.07
C THR A 338 9.80 23.47 -7.85
N VAL A 339 9.55 24.58 -7.16
CA VAL A 339 8.97 25.79 -7.76
C VAL A 339 9.99 26.58 -8.58
N LEU A 340 11.19 26.78 -8.05
CA LEU A 340 12.22 27.65 -8.65
C LEU A 340 13.18 26.87 -9.56
N ASP A 341 13.53 25.64 -9.20
CA ASP A 341 14.57 24.87 -9.87
C ASP A 341 14.02 23.70 -10.71
N ASN A 342 12.68 23.54 -10.78
CA ASN A 342 11.98 22.42 -11.42
C ASN A 342 12.43 21.03 -10.92
N ARG A 343 12.80 20.92 -9.63
CA ARG A 343 13.09 19.62 -8.99
C ARG A 343 11.83 18.75 -9.05
N PRO A 344 11.92 17.48 -9.49
CA PRO A 344 10.73 16.64 -9.65
C PRO A 344 10.05 16.33 -8.31
N MET A 345 8.72 16.42 -8.31
CA MET A 345 7.88 15.87 -7.24
C MET A 345 7.69 14.37 -7.43
N PHE A 346 7.33 13.70 -6.34
CA PHE A 346 6.91 12.31 -6.44
C PHE A 346 5.62 12.19 -7.24
N TRP A 347 5.62 11.26 -8.19
CA TRP A 347 4.44 10.86 -8.94
C TRP A 347 4.26 9.34 -8.86
N PHE A 348 3.03 8.90 -9.09
CA PHE A 348 2.60 7.52 -8.87
C PHE A 348 1.82 7.03 -10.09
N TRP A 349 1.86 5.73 -10.33
CA TRP A 349 1.05 5.12 -11.37
C TRP A 349 -0.39 4.91 -10.90
N PRO A 350 -1.36 4.98 -11.83
CA PRO A 350 -2.70 4.50 -11.55
C PRO A 350 -2.69 2.99 -11.31
N GLU A 351 -3.64 2.50 -10.52
CA GLU A 351 -3.71 1.11 -10.08
C GLU A 351 -3.67 0.10 -11.24
N TRP A 352 -4.34 0.39 -12.36
CA TRP A 352 -4.32 -0.50 -13.54
C TRP A 352 -2.91 -0.67 -14.13
N ALA A 353 -2.07 0.36 -14.10
CA ALA A 353 -0.72 0.30 -14.64
C ALA A 353 0.18 -0.54 -13.71
N GLU A 354 -0.03 -0.46 -12.40
CA GLU A 354 0.64 -1.32 -11.44
C GLU A 354 0.22 -2.79 -11.57
N ILE A 355 -1.07 -3.07 -11.83
CA ILE A 355 -1.56 -4.43 -12.12
C ILE A 355 -0.86 -4.99 -13.36
N LEU A 356 -0.76 -4.21 -14.43
CA LEU A 356 -0.05 -4.62 -15.65
C LEU A 356 1.44 -4.85 -15.38
N TRP A 357 2.06 -4.01 -14.55
CA TRP A 357 3.45 -4.15 -14.12
C TRP A 357 3.69 -5.48 -13.40
N ILE A 358 2.88 -5.78 -12.39
CA ILE A 358 2.97 -7.03 -11.60
C ILE A 358 2.67 -8.26 -12.49
N SER A 359 1.64 -8.17 -13.33
CA SER A 359 1.27 -9.22 -14.29
C SER A 359 2.41 -9.49 -15.27
N GLY A 360 3.05 -8.45 -15.79
CA GLY A 360 4.17 -8.54 -16.71
C GLY A 360 5.35 -9.30 -16.10
N TRP A 361 5.77 -8.92 -14.90
CA TRP A 361 6.86 -9.59 -14.19
C TRP A 361 6.52 -11.03 -13.78
N SER A 362 5.25 -11.30 -13.46
CA SER A 362 4.74 -12.65 -13.23
C SER A 362 4.86 -13.52 -14.48
N ILE A 363 4.44 -13.01 -15.65
CA ILE A 363 4.53 -13.73 -16.94
C ILE A 363 5.99 -13.99 -17.30
N VAL A 364 6.89 -13.01 -17.09
CA VAL A 364 8.34 -13.16 -17.30
C VAL A 364 8.88 -14.30 -16.43
N GLY A 365 8.57 -14.32 -15.14
CA GLY A 365 9.00 -15.38 -14.22
C GLY A 365 8.52 -16.77 -14.65
N GLY A 366 7.23 -16.91 -14.98
CA GLY A 366 6.68 -18.18 -15.45
C GLY A 366 7.22 -18.63 -16.82
N THR A 367 7.45 -17.70 -17.74
CA THR A 367 8.03 -17.98 -19.06
C THR A 367 9.48 -18.44 -18.94
N LEU A 368 10.27 -17.80 -18.09
CA LEU A 368 11.65 -18.17 -17.86
C LEU A 368 11.75 -19.59 -17.26
N ALA A 369 10.94 -19.86 -16.23
CA ALA A 369 10.85 -21.18 -15.58
C ALA A 369 10.37 -22.30 -16.52
N SER A 370 9.46 -22.02 -17.45
CA SER A 370 8.95 -23.02 -18.40
C SER A 370 9.91 -23.31 -19.56
N ARG A 371 10.74 -22.35 -19.96
CA ARG A 371 11.69 -22.48 -21.09
C ARG A 371 13.01 -23.12 -20.70
N MET A 372 13.44 -22.97 -19.45
CA MET A 372 14.76 -23.38 -18.98
C MET A 372 14.69 -24.54 -17.98
N THR A 373 15.26 -25.68 -18.35
CA THR A 373 15.27 -26.89 -17.52
C THR A 373 16.52 -27.04 -16.64
N HIS A 374 17.62 -26.34 -16.98
CA HIS A 374 18.88 -26.44 -16.25
C HIS A 374 18.90 -25.47 -15.06
N PRO A 375 19.03 -25.95 -13.80
CA PRO A 375 18.80 -25.14 -12.60
C PRO A 375 19.79 -23.98 -12.44
N VAL A 376 21.07 -24.18 -12.78
CA VAL A 376 22.09 -23.11 -12.68
C VAL A 376 21.83 -21.99 -13.69
N ARG A 377 21.53 -22.32 -14.95
CA ARG A 377 21.21 -21.31 -15.98
C ARG A 377 19.93 -20.56 -15.63
N LEU A 378 18.95 -21.27 -15.08
CA LEU A 378 17.73 -20.68 -14.57
C LEU A 378 18.03 -19.66 -13.47
N ALA A 379 18.79 -20.04 -12.44
CA ALA A 379 19.15 -19.18 -11.33
C ALA A 379 19.93 -17.92 -11.78
N LEU A 380 20.92 -18.07 -12.66
CA LEU A 380 21.69 -16.94 -13.19
C LEU A 380 20.80 -15.98 -14.00
N THR A 381 19.94 -16.52 -14.87
CA THR A 381 19.04 -15.69 -15.69
C THR A 381 18.00 -15.00 -14.81
N PHE A 382 17.45 -15.69 -13.81
CA PHE A 382 16.57 -15.10 -12.81
C PHE A 382 17.24 -13.95 -12.06
N GLY A 383 18.49 -14.13 -11.62
CA GLY A 383 19.26 -13.09 -10.95
C GLY A 383 19.44 -11.84 -11.81
N VAL A 384 19.79 -12.01 -13.10
CA VAL A 384 19.94 -10.89 -14.04
C VAL A 384 18.62 -10.17 -14.28
N ILE A 385 17.53 -10.90 -14.50
CA ILE A 385 16.20 -10.31 -14.73
C ILE A 385 15.67 -9.61 -13.49
N LEU A 386 15.88 -10.19 -12.30
CA LEU A 386 15.54 -9.58 -11.02
C LEU A 386 16.31 -8.28 -10.80
N PHE A 387 17.63 -8.28 -11.04
CA PHE A 387 18.44 -7.08 -11.00
C PHE A 387 17.93 -6.02 -11.99
N GLY A 388 17.59 -6.43 -13.22
CA GLY A 388 16.98 -5.55 -14.22
C GLY A 388 15.66 -4.94 -13.75
N CYS A 389 14.78 -5.72 -13.11
CA CYS A 389 13.54 -5.21 -12.51
C CYS A 389 13.81 -4.13 -11.46
N CYS A 390 14.69 -4.41 -10.49
CA CYS A 390 15.05 -3.46 -9.44
C CYS A 390 15.73 -2.21 -10.02
N ALA A 391 16.61 -2.37 -11.00
CA ALA A 391 17.29 -1.25 -11.68
C ALA A 391 16.30 -0.39 -12.47
N CYS A 392 15.33 -0.98 -13.16
CA CYS A 392 14.26 -0.25 -13.86
C CYS A 392 13.40 0.56 -12.87
N SER A 393 12.95 -0.07 -11.77
CA SER A 393 12.20 0.63 -10.72
C SER A 393 13.01 1.76 -10.10
N PHE A 394 14.30 1.55 -9.83
CA PHE A 394 15.19 2.59 -9.31
C PHE A 394 15.41 3.73 -10.34
N GLY A 395 15.52 3.41 -11.64
CA GLY A 395 15.59 4.41 -12.70
C GLY A 395 14.35 5.29 -12.75
N ILE A 396 13.16 4.72 -12.65
CA ILE A 396 11.89 5.46 -12.54
C ILE A 396 11.90 6.34 -11.26
N PHE A 397 12.43 5.80 -10.16
CA PHE A 397 12.55 6.51 -8.89
C PHE A 397 13.47 7.73 -8.93
N LEU A 398 14.54 7.69 -9.73
CA LEU A 398 15.41 8.84 -9.98
C LEU A 398 14.70 9.95 -10.77
N LEU A 399 13.68 9.61 -11.55
CA LEU A 399 12.82 10.55 -12.27
C LEU A 399 11.61 11.04 -11.44
N GLY A 400 11.59 10.75 -10.14
CA GLY A 400 10.50 11.10 -9.23
C GLY A 400 9.33 10.12 -9.23
N GLY A 401 9.36 9.04 -10.01
CA GLY A 401 8.29 8.05 -10.01
C GLY A 401 8.46 7.02 -8.91
N TRP A 402 7.51 6.92 -7.99
CA TRP A 402 7.48 5.79 -7.06
C TRP A 402 6.49 4.74 -7.56
N VAL A 403 7.05 3.62 -8.04
CA VAL A 403 6.30 2.44 -8.50
C VAL A 403 6.58 1.25 -7.59
N PRO A 404 5.66 0.27 -7.49
CA PRO A 404 5.87 -0.92 -6.66
C PRO A 404 7.12 -1.70 -7.07
N VAL A 405 7.89 -2.15 -6.08
CA VAL A 405 9.14 -2.90 -6.27
C VAL A 405 9.03 -4.28 -5.65
N ALA A 406 8.51 -4.39 -4.43
CA ALA A 406 8.40 -5.67 -3.75
C ALA A 406 7.39 -6.59 -4.46
N ALA A 407 6.22 -6.09 -4.82
CA ALA A 407 5.17 -6.86 -5.50
C ALA A 407 5.64 -7.53 -6.82
N PRO A 408 6.24 -6.82 -7.80
CA PRO A 408 6.71 -7.46 -9.03
C PRO A 408 7.88 -8.44 -8.80
N VAL A 409 8.76 -8.16 -7.84
CA VAL A 409 9.83 -9.09 -7.44
C VAL A 409 9.26 -10.39 -6.89
N ILE A 410 8.29 -10.30 -5.97
CA ILE A 410 7.59 -11.46 -5.41
C ILE A 410 6.84 -12.19 -6.53
N ALA A 411 6.15 -11.47 -7.43
CA ALA A 411 5.43 -12.08 -8.54
C ALA A 411 6.35 -12.92 -9.43
N LEU A 412 7.51 -12.37 -9.79
CA LEU A 412 8.51 -13.06 -10.60
C LEU A 412 9.03 -14.32 -9.91
N ILE A 413 9.35 -14.25 -8.61
CA ILE A 413 9.87 -15.38 -7.82
C ILE A 413 8.80 -16.46 -7.62
N VAL A 414 7.60 -16.07 -7.16
CA VAL A 414 6.52 -17.00 -6.80
C VAL A 414 5.97 -17.69 -8.05
N THR A 415 5.75 -16.98 -9.15
CA THR A 415 5.28 -17.60 -10.39
C THR A 415 6.34 -18.55 -10.97
N GLY A 416 7.61 -18.13 -11.00
CA GLY A 416 8.71 -18.99 -11.42
C GLY A 416 8.80 -20.28 -10.60
N GLY A 417 8.80 -20.14 -9.27
CA GLY A 417 8.83 -21.28 -8.33
C GLY A 417 7.62 -22.21 -8.46
N SER A 418 6.43 -21.65 -8.71
CA SER A 418 5.20 -22.43 -8.92
C SER A 418 5.30 -23.30 -10.18
N ILE A 419 5.82 -22.75 -11.29
CA ILE A 419 6.01 -23.49 -12.54
C ILE A 419 7.07 -24.60 -12.39
N VAL A 420 8.22 -24.30 -11.76
CA VAL A 420 9.27 -25.31 -11.50
C VAL A 420 8.72 -26.43 -10.62
N SER A 421 7.95 -26.09 -9.59
CA SER A 421 7.34 -27.07 -8.70
C SER A 421 6.34 -27.95 -9.45
N ALA A 422 5.43 -27.35 -10.23
CA ALA A 422 4.46 -28.09 -11.02
C ALA A 422 5.12 -29.02 -12.06
N ASP A 423 6.17 -28.57 -12.74
CA ASP A 423 6.95 -29.39 -13.68
C ASP A 423 7.63 -30.58 -12.96
N ARG A 424 8.23 -30.36 -11.79
CA ARG A 424 8.82 -31.43 -10.98
C ARG A 424 7.77 -32.41 -10.45
N PHE A 425 6.63 -31.94 -9.95
CA PHE A 425 5.53 -32.79 -9.51
C PHE A 425 4.99 -33.67 -10.64
N ASN A 426 4.86 -33.11 -11.85
CA ASN A 426 4.44 -33.86 -13.02
C ASN A 426 5.48 -34.89 -13.47
N LYS A 427 6.77 -34.53 -13.48
CA LYS A 427 7.88 -35.44 -13.83
C LYS A 427 8.11 -36.56 -12.82
N ALA A 428 7.90 -36.28 -11.53
CA ALA A 428 8.02 -37.27 -10.45
C ALA A 428 6.82 -38.25 -10.37
N GLY A 429 5.84 -38.14 -11.28
CA GLY A 429 4.74 -39.11 -11.41
C GLY A 429 3.64 -38.99 -10.35
N TYR A 430 3.78 -38.10 -9.36
CA TYR A 430 2.77 -37.88 -8.31
C TYR A 430 1.41 -37.47 -8.85
N GLY A 431 1.34 -36.69 -9.94
CA GLY A 431 0.08 -36.31 -10.57
C GLY A 431 -0.71 -37.51 -11.11
N ARG A 432 -0.02 -38.53 -11.64
CA ARG A 432 -0.67 -39.78 -12.04
C ARG A 432 -1.13 -40.56 -10.81
N ALA A 433 -0.26 -40.72 -9.81
CA ALA A 433 -0.60 -41.44 -8.56
C ALA A 433 -1.82 -40.83 -7.80
N ILE A 434 -1.93 -39.50 -7.76
CA ILE A 434 -3.08 -38.81 -7.15
C ILE A 434 -4.31 -38.96 -8.03
N SER A 435 -4.20 -38.80 -9.36
CA SER A 435 -5.33 -39.02 -10.27
C SER A 435 -5.84 -40.46 -10.19
N ASP A 436 -4.95 -41.44 -10.08
CA ASP A 436 -5.30 -42.86 -9.99
C ASP A 436 -5.95 -43.18 -8.64
N ARG A 437 -5.46 -42.59 -7.53
CA ARG A 437 -6.12 -42.67 -6.21
C ARG A 437 -7.50 -41.99 -6.21
N VAL A 438 -7.64 -40.82 -6.81
CA VAL A 438 -8.92 -40.11 -6.90
C VAL A 438 -9.91 -40.93 -7.73
N LYS A 439 -9.48 -41.50 -8.87
CA LYS A 439 -10.32 -42.41 -9.67
C LYS A 439 -10.74 -43.66 -8.88
N GLN A 440 -9.84 -44.24 -8.09
CA GLN A 440 -10.17 -45.36 -7.20
C GLN A 440 -11.16 -44.96 -6.09
N VAL A 441 -10.98 -43.81 -5.45
CA VAL A 441 -11.84 -43.33 -4.36
C VAL A 441 -13.23 -42.95 -4.86
N PHE A 442 -13.33 -42.28 -6.01
CA PHE A 442 -14.61 -41.85 -6.57
C PHE A 442 -15.27 -42.89 -7.50
N LYS A 443 -14.70 -44.11 -7.63
CA LYS A 443 -15.18 -45.17 -8.54
C LYS A 443 -15.57 -44.65 -9.93
N ILE A 444 -14.80 -43.69 -10.47
CA ILE A 444 -14.99 -43.20 -11.85
C ILE A 444 -14.22 -44.14 -12.78
N GLU A 445 -14.59 -45.41 -12.74
CA GLU A 445 -14.19 -46.38 -13.74
C GLU A 445 -15.41 -46.55 -14.65
N ILE A 446 -15.43 -45.83 -15.77
CA ILE A 446 -16.38 -46.15 -16.83
C ILE A 446 -15.89 -47.47 -17.41
N ASP A 447 -16.40 -48.55 -16.84
CA ASP A 447 -16.22 -49.90 -17.35
C ASP A 447 -16.85 -49.96 -18.75
N GLN A 448 -16.00 -49.84 -19.78
CA GLN A 448 -16.44 -49.87 -21.18
C GLN A 448 -17.17 -51.17 -21.49
N ALA A 449 -16.85 -52.27 -20.81
CA ALA A 449 -17.56 -53.53 -20.97
C ALA A 449 -19.00 -53.42 -20.47
N LYS A 450 -19.26 -52.78 -19.31
CA LYS A 450 -20.62 -52.51 -18.83
C LYS A 450 -21.40 -51.56 -19.72
N LYS A 451 -20.74 -50.56 -20.31
CA LYS A 451 -21.38 -49.63 -21.24
C LYS A 451 -21.80 -50.35 -22.53
N ASP A 452 -20.93 -51.20 -23.08
CA ASP A 452 -21.22 -51.96 -24.28
C ASP A 452 -22.26 -53.06 -24.02
N GLN A 453 -22.28 -53.65 -22.82
CA GLN A 453 -23.34 -54.57 -22.40
C GLN A 453 -24.70 -53.87 -22.28
N GLN A 454 -24.76 -52.71 -21.61
CA GLN A 454 -26.00 -51.92 -21.50
C GLN A 454 -26.49 -51.39 -22.85
N VAL A 455 -25.57 -50.99 -23.73
CA VAL A 455 -25.93 -50.56 -25.10
C VAL A 455 -26.43 -51.75 -25.93
N THR A 456 -25.84 -52.94 -25.78
CA THR A 456 -26.31 -54.16 -26.47
C THR A 456 -27.68 -54.60 -25.95
N GLU A 457 -27.91 -54.55 -24.64
CA GLU A 457 -29.20 -54.87 -24.00
C GLU A 457 -30.31 -53.87 -24.41
N ILE A 458 -29.98 -52.58 -24.56
CA ILE A 458 -30.90 -51.56 -25.08
C ILE A 458 -31.21 -51.78 -26.57
N ILE A 459 -30.22 -52.17 -27.38
CA ILE A 459 -30.41 -52.46 -28.82
C ILE A 459 -31.22 -53.76 -29.02
N GLU A 460 -31.08 -54.75 -28.14
CA GLU A 460 -31.84 -56.01 -28.20
C GLU A 460 -33.25 -55.92 -27.60
N SER A 461 -33.53 -54.87 -26.82
CA SER A 461 -34.85 -54.64 -26.22
C SER A 461 -35.95 -54.56 -27.28
N ASP A 462 -37.11 -55.16 -26.98
CA ASP A 462 -38.25 -55.23 -27.89
C ASP A 462 -38.71 -53.84 -28.36
N PHE A 463 -38.54 -52.82 -27.51
CA PHE A 463 -38.82 -51.42 -27.81
C PHE A 463 -37.97 -50.87 -28.97
N PHE A 464 -36.68 -51.21 -29.03
CA PHE A 464 -35.78 -50.72 -30.09
C PHE A 464 -36.04 -51.42 -31.43
N LYS A 465 -36.41 -52.72 -31.38
CA LYS A 465 -36.89 -53.46 -32.56
C LYS A 465 -38.20 -52.90 -33.09
N GLU A 466 -39.12 -52.51 -32.19
CA GLU A 466 -40.39 -51.89 -32.55
C GLU A 466 -40.19 -50.52 -33.23
N LEU A 467 -39.25 -49.71 -32.73
CA LEU A 467 -38.85 -48.44 -33.34
C LEU A 467 -38.23 -48.63 -34.74
N GLN A 468 -37.40 -49.66 -34.92
CA GLN A 468 -36.85 -49.99 -36.25
C GLN A 468 -37.94 -50.44 -37.22
N GLN A 469 -38.88 -51.29 -36.79
CA GLN A 469 -40.03 -51.69 -37.61
C GLN A 469 -40.92 -50.50 -37.97
N LYS A 470 -41.15 -49.57 -37.04
CA LYS A 470 -41.96 -48.36 -37.28
C LYS A 470 -41.28 -47.41 -38.26
N ARG A 471 -39.96 -47.25 -38.17
CA ARG A 471 -39.14 -46.50 -39.13
C ARG A 471 -39.21 -47.12 -40.53
N ASP A 472 -39.09 -48.44 -40.64
CA ASP A 472 -39.08 -49.11 -41.94
C ASP A 472 -40.48 -49.10 -42.58
N LYS A 473 -41.56 -49.22 -41.79
CA LYS A 473 -42.95 -48.98 -42.25
C LYS A 473 -43.16 -47.54 -42.76
N LEU A 474 -42.64 -46.53 -42.05
CA LEU A 474 -42.66 -45.14 -42.49
C LEU A 474 -41.85 -44.92 -43.79
N ARG A 475 -40.77 -45.67 -43.97
CA ARG A 475 -39.91 -45.58 -45.16
C ARG A 475 -40.55 -46.21 -46.40
N VAL A 476 -41.31 -47.29 -46.22
CA VAL A 476 -42.13 -47.91 -47.29
C VAL A 476 -43.32 -47.01 -47.64
N SER A 477 -44.04 -46.48 -46.65
CA SER A 477 -45.14 -45.54 -46.86
C SER A 477 -44.68 -44.25 -47.57
N LYS A 478 -43.50 -43.72 -47.23
CA LYS A 478 -42.91 -42.55 -47.93
C LYS A 478 -42.49 -42.87 -49.37
N LYS A 479 -42.16 -44.13 -49.68
CA LYS A 479 -41.79 -44.57 -51.03
C LYS A 479 -43.03 -44.78 -51.91
N GLU A 480 -44.10 -45.34 -51.35
CA GLU A 480 -45.41 -45.47 -52.02
C GLU A 480 -46.10 -44.12 -52.25
N THR A 481 -45.90 -43.14 -51.35
CA THR A 481 -46.40 -41.77 -51.54
C THR A 481 -45.57 -40.99 -52.58
N SER A 482 -44.33 -41.41 -52.84
CA SER A 482 -43.42 -40.76 -53.81
C SER A 482 -43.52 -41.35 -55.23
N GLU A 483 -44.16 -42.50 -55.43
CA GLU A 483 -44.34 -43.14 -56.75
C GLU A 483 -45.71 -42.90 -57.39
N LYS A 484 -46.60 -42.12 -56.76
CA LYS A 484 -47.95 -41.83 -57.29
C LYS A 484 -48.25 -40.36 -57.57
N SER A 485 -47.25 -39.48 -57.63
CA SER A 485 -47.41 -38.08 -58.01
C SER A 485 -46.25 -37.60 -58.88
N ASP A 486 -46.12 -38.17 -60.07
CA ASP A 486 -45.33 -37.58 -61.16
C ASP A 486 -46.10 -37.79 -62.48
N SER A 487 -47.24 -37.11 -62.61
CA SER A 487 -47.82 -36.76 -63.91
C SER A 487 -48.80 -35.61 -63.77
N GLN A 488 -48.57 -34.57 -64.58
CA GLN A 488 -49.37 -33.36 -64.84
C GLN A 488 -49.00 -32.11 -64.03
N ALA A 489 -48.33 -31.21 -64.76
CA ALA A 489 -48.13 -29.81 -64.44
C ALA A 489 -49.41 -29.02 -64.72
N GLN A 490 -49.80 -28.12 -63.81
CA GLN A 490 -50.51 -26.90 -64.18
C GLN A 490 -50.31 -25.79 -63.14
N GLU A 491 -50.03 -24.61 -63.68
CA GLU A 491 -49.78 -23.33 -63.03
C GLU A 491 -51.11 -22.69 -62.60
N ILE A 492 -51.33 -22.44 -61.29
CA ILE A 492 -52.35 -21.50 -60.81
C ILE A 492 -51.85 -20.78 -59.54
N THR A 493 -51.92 -19.46 -59.60
CA THR A 493 -51.63 -18.44 -58.59
C THR A 493 -52.71 -18.38 -57.48
N VAL A 494 -52.34 -17.76 -56.35
CA VAL A 494 -53.18 -17.11 -55.30
C VAL A 494 -53.37 -17.89 -53.99
N GLY A 495 -53.03 -17.19 -52.90
CA GLY A 495 -53.80 -17.21 -51.65
C GLY A 495 -53.18 -17.95 -50.47
N ALA A 496 -52.78 -17.20 -49.44
CA ALA A 496 -52.66 -17.75 -48.10
C ALA A 496 -54.06 -18.09 -47.55
N PRO A 497 -54.21 -19.27 -46.92
CA PRO A 497 -54.97 -19.32 -45.68
C PRO A 497 -54.26 -20.14 -44.58
N GLU A 498 -54.52 -19.69 -43.36
CA GLU A 498 -54.14 -20.27 -42.06
C GLU A 498 -54.62 -21.72 -41.87
N PHE A 499 -53.85 -22.51 -41.11
CA PHE A 499 -54.30 -23.69 -40.36
C PHE A 499 -53.37 -23.88 -39.12
N PRO A 500 -53.83 -24.52 -38.03
CA PRO A 500 -53.77 -23.99 -36.67
C PRO A 500 -52.81 -24.74 -35.73
N GLU A 501 -52.43 -24.04 -34.66
CA GLU A 501 -52.05 -24.51 -33.31
C GLU A 501 -51.35 -25.88 -33.18
N ALA A 502 -50.02 -25.88 -33.25
CA ALA A 502 -49.17 -26.98 -32.77
C ALA A 502 -48.29 -26.57 -31.56
N GLU A 503 -48.55 -25.40 -30.95
CA GLU A 503 -47.79 -24.90 -29.77
C GLU A 503 -48.32 -25.44 -28.44
N SER A 504 -49.58 -25.91 -28.37
CA SER A 504 -50.22 -26.32 -27.11
C SER A 504 -49.62 -27.58 -26.44
N GLN A 505 -49.07 -28.53 -27.20
CA GLN A 505 -48.54 -29.78 -26.61
C GLN A 505 -47.10 -29.65 -26.09
N ALA A 506 -46.29 -28.73 -26.64
CA ALA A 506 -44.92 -28.53 -26.19
C ALA A 506 -44.87 -27.77 -24.85
N ASP A 507 -45.77 -26.80 -24.68
CA ASP A 507 -45.86 -25.99 -23.48
C ASP A 507 -46.42 -26.77 -22.27
N GLU A 508 -47.36 -27.68 -22.52
CA GLU A 508 -47.90 -28.58 -21.49
C GLU A 508 -46.83 -29.57 -20.98
N TYR A 509 -45.95 -30.04 -21.87
CA TYR A 509 -44.83 -30.91 -21.52
C TYR A 509 -43.75 -30.18 -20.70
N LEU A 510 -43.44 -28.92 -21.06
CA LEU A 510 -42.52 -28.06 -20.32
C LEU A 510 -43.03 -27.72 -18.91
N ALA A 511 -44.34 -27.49 -18.77
CA ALA A 511 -44.97 -27.25 -17.46
C ALA A 511 -44.85 -28.48 -16.54
N GLN A 512 -45.05 -29.70 -17.07
CA GLN A 512 -44.90 -30.95 -16.29
C GLN A 512 -43.46 -31.19 -15.82
N LEU A 513 -42.45 -30.81 -16.61
CA LEU A 513 -41.04 -30.93 -16.24
C LEU A 513 -40.65 -29.97 -15.11
N GLN A 514 -41.19 -28.75 -15.09
CA GLN A 514 -40.93 -27.77 -14.03
C GLN A 514 -41.53 -28.18 -12.68
N VAL A 515 -42.71 -28.83 -12.70
CA VAL A 515 -43.34 -29.36 -11.47
C VAL A 515 -42.52 -30.52 -10.89
N LYS A 516 -42.01 -31.43 -11.72
CA LYS A 516 -41.14 -32.53 -11.27
C LYS A 516 -39.81 -32.02 -10.69
N ALA A 517 -39.23 -30.97 -11.27
CA ALA A 517 -38.00 -30.35 -10.74
C ALA A 517 -38.21 -29.71 -9.35
N LYS A 518 -39.37 -29.07 -9.11
CA LYS A 518 -39.73 -28.53 -7.79
C LYS A 518 -39.94 -29.63 -6.74
N GLN A 519 -40.59 -30.74 -7.10
CA GLN A 519 -40.79 -31.88 -6.20
C GLN A 519 -39.48 -32.58 -5.82
N GLN A 520 -38.52 -32.72 -6.75
CA GLN A 520 -37.20 -33.28 -6.42
C GLN A 520 -36.39 -32.36 -5.49
N LYS A 521 -36.50 -31.04 -5.65
CA LYS A 521 -35.81 -30.07 -4.79
C LYS A 521 -36.35 -30.08 -3.35
N GLN A 522 -37.66 -30.30 -3.16
CA GLN A 522 -38.28 -30.48 -1.84
C GLN A 522 -37.94 -31.83 -1.19
N ARG A 523 -37.81 -32.90 -1.99
CA ARG A 523 -37.41 -34.23 -1.50
C ARG A 523 -35.96 -34.27 -1.00
N ALA A 524 -35.08 -33.45 -1.59
CA ALA A 524 -33.69 -33.29 -1.18
C ALA A 524 -33.52 -32.48 0.12
N THR A 525 -34.42 -31.54 0.42
CA THR A 525 -34.40 -30.80 1.69
C THR A 525 -34.97 -31.59 2.87
N MET A 526 -35.86 -32.56 2.65
CA MET A 526 -36.36 -33.44 3.74
C MET A 526 -35.37 -34.55 4.13
N THR A 527 -34.48 -34.98 3.22
CA THR A 527 -33.45 -36.01 3.52
C THR A 527 -32.25 -35.48 4.31
N ALA A 528 -32.09 -34.16 4.45
CA ALA A 528 -31.04 -33.55 5.27
C ALA A 528 -31.44 -33.31 6.74
N SER A 529 -32.70 -33.59 7.11
CA SER A 529 -33.23 -33.36 8.47
C SER A 529 -33.31 -34.61 9.36
N GLU A 530 -32.95 -35.80 8.85
CA GLU A 530 -33.14 -37.08 9.58
C GLU A 530 -31.84 -37.82 9.98
N SER A 531 -30.64 -37.23 9.82
CA SER A 531 -29.37 -37.89 10.20
C SER A 531 -28.58 -37.17 11.30
N GLY A 532 -29.25 -36.72 12.36
CA GLY A 532 -28.61 -36.15 13.55
C GLY A 532 -29.04 -36.86 14.84
N GLY A 533 -28.39 -37.99 15.16
CA GLY A 533 -28.64 -38.71 16.42
C GLY A 533 -27.59 -39.77 16.78
N ALA A 534 -27.06 -39.64 18.00
CA ALA A 534 -26.37 -40.63 18.87
C ALA A 534 -24.82 -40.78 18.79
N THR A 535 -24.14 -40.19 19.79
CA THR A 535 -23.22 -40.79 20.83
C THR A 535 -22.45 -39.63 21.50
N GLY A 536 -22.30 -39.40 22.80
CA GLY A 536 -22.72 -39.99 24.08
C GLY A 536 -22.26 -39.02 25.21
N VAL A 537 -23.00 -39.00 26.33
CA VAL A 537 -22.91 -38.17 27.56
C VAL A 537 -21.93 -38.89 28.56
N PRO A 538 -21.30 -38.30 29.63
CA PRO A 538 -21.92 -37.42 30.65
C PRO A 538 -20.97 -36.32 31.23
N ASP A 539 -21.31 -35.44 32.17
CA ASP A 539 -22.40 -35.25 33.12
C ASP A 539 -22.37 -33.78 33.62
N PHE A 540 -23.40 -33.42 34.39
CA PHE A 540 -23.60 -32.28 35.30
C PHE A 540 -24.74 -31.32 34.94
N GLY A 541 -25.92 -31.75 35.41
CA GLY A 541 -27.10 -30.93 35.65
C GLY A 541 -26.86 -29.81 36.67
N GLY A 542 -27.69 -28.78 36.55
CA GLY A 542 -27.53 -27.49 37.21
C GLY A 542 -28.08 -27.39 38.63
N ALA A 543 -27.94 -26.18 39.16
CA ALA A 543 -28.80 -25.60 40.19
C ALA A 543 -28.69 -24.08 40.09
N ALA A 544 -29.84 -23.42 39.98
CA ALA A 544 -29.97 -21.98 40.20
C ALA A 544 -30.13 -21.73 41.71
N SER A 545 -29.44 -20.71 42.25
CA SER A 545 -29.99 -19.74 43.24
C SER A 545 -28.92 -18.76 43.76
N SER A 546 -29.23 -17.47 43.67
CA SER A 546 -28.94 -16.36 44.61
C SER A 546 -27.52 -16.16 45.19
N ALA A 547 -26.89 -15.02 44.85
CA ALA A 547 -26.37 -14.04 45.82
C ALA A 547 -25.73 -12.83 45.11
N GLU A 548 -26.06 -11.63 45.59
CA GLU A 548 -25.39 -10.36 45.27
C GLU A 548 -23.91 -10.39 45.67
N THR A 549 -22.99 -9.85 44.85
CA THR A 549 -21.81 -9.08 45.33
C THR A 549 -21.10 -8.32 44.21
N LYS A 550 -20.47 -7.21 44.60
CA LYS A 550 -19.97 -6.07 43.81
C LYS A 550 -18.81 -6.39 42.83
N PRO A 551 -18.62 -5.61 41.75
CA PRO A 551 -17.47 -5.74 40.86
C PRO A 551 -16.28 -4.94 41.40
N GLY A 552 -15.21 -5.64 41.75
CA GLY A 552 -13.96 -5.03 42.14
C GLY A 552 -13.00 -6.07 42.69
N ASP A 553 -12.37 -6.85 41.80
CA ASP A 553 -11.05 -7.46 42.06
C ASP A 553 -10.43 -8.25 40.87
N GLU A 554 -10.96 -8.16 39.65
CA GLU A 554 -10.38 -8.88 38.50
C GLU A 554 -9.28 -8.11 37.73
N PHE A 555 -8.95 -6.87 38.16
CA PHE A 555 -7.94 -6.02 37.49
C PHE A 555 -6.57 -5.96 38.20
N SER A 556 -6.44 -6.54 39.40
CA SER A 556 -5.19 -6.55 40.16
C SER A 556 -4.28 -7.72 39.75
N ASP A 557 -4.84 -8.87 39.37
CA ASP A 557 -4.07 -10.08 39.05
C ASP A 557 -3.48 -10.08 37.62
N LEU A 558 -4.11 -9.37 36.68
CA LEU A 558 -3.59 -9.15 35.32
C LEU A 558 -2.38 -8.18 35.29
N LYS A 559 -2.34 -7.19 36.19
CA LYS A 559 -1.20 -6.27 36.32
C LYS A 559 0.01 -6.94 36.99
N ALA A 560 -0.22 -7.88 37.92
CA ALA A 560 0.86 -8.65 38.56
C ALA A 560 1.55 -9.60 37.56
N LYS A 561 0.78 -10.32 36.73
CA LYS A 561 1.31 -11.22 35.68
C LYS A 561 2.02 -10.48 34.54
N ALA A 562 1.57 -9.28 34.17
CA ALA A 562 2.24 -8.44 33.17
C ALA A 562 3.59 -7.86 33.65
N LYS A 563 3.73 -7.60 34.97
CA LYS A 563 4.98 -7.10 35.57
C LYS A 563 6.04 -8.22 35.68
N GLN A 564 5.64 -9.44 35.99
CA GLN A 564 6.54 -10.61 36.00
C GLN A 564 7.04 -11.01 34.61
N MET A 565 6.21 -10.89 33.56
CA MET A 565 6.64 -11.15 32.18
C MET A 565 7.62 -10.10 31.63
N ARG A 566 7.53 -8.83 32.08
CA ARG A 566 8.49 -7.77 31.69
C ARG A 566 9.85 -7.92 32.37
N GLN A 567 9.92 -8.43 33.60
CA GLN A 567 11.20 -8.67 34.29
C GLN A 567 11.97 -9.88 33.73
N ARG A 568 11.30 -10.92 33.24
CA ARG A 568 11.98 -12.07 32.61
C ARG A 568 12.60 -11.76 31.24
N ARG A 569 12.05 -10.82 30.47
CA ARG A 569 12.65 -10.37 29.18
C ARG A 569 13.83 -9.41 29.33
N GLY A 570 14.06 -8.85 30.53
CA GLY A 570 15.20 -7.98 30.82
C GLY A 570 16.45 -8.70 31.32
N ALA A 571 16.34 -9.97 31.76
CA ALA A 571 17.44 -10.73 32.34
C ALA A 571 18.18 -11.64 31.33
N GLU A 572 17.68 -11.78 30.09
CA GLU A 572 18.27 -12.68 29.07
C GLU A 572 19.22 -11.97 28.10
N LYS A 573 19.66 -10.75 28.42
CA LYS A 573 20.60 -9.96 27.58
C LYS A 573 21.83 -9.42 28.31
N ILE A 574 22.10 -9.89 29.52
CA ILE A 574 23.31 -9.58 30.29
C ILE A 574 23.86 -10.90 30.85
N ASP A 575 24.32 -11.79 29.97
CA ASP A 575 25.30 -12.82 30.35
C ASP A 575 25.99 -13.39 29.09
N SER A 576 27.01 -12.69 28.59
CA SER A 576 28.07 -13.28 27.75
C SER A 576 29.17 -12.26 27.42
N SER A 577 29.75 -11.59 28.43
CA SER A 577 31.13 -11.10 28.28
C SER A 577 31.75 -10.70 29.63
N THR A 578 32.17 -11.67 30.43
CA THR A 578 33.30 -11.48 31.37
C THR A 578 33.73 -12.84 31.91
N GLY A 579 34.97 -13.24 31.62
CA GLY A 579 35.57 -14.47 32.14
C GLY A 579 36.95 -14.70 31.54
N LYS A 580 37.89 -13.80 31.81
CA LYS A 580 39.33 -14.12 31.78
C LYS A 580 39.60 -15.05 32.95
N GLU A 581 40.26 -16.17 32.72
CA GLU A 581 41.33 -16.63 33.59
C GLU A 581 42.28 -17.58 32.85
N ASP A 582 43.56 -17.32 33.07
CA ASP A 582 44.75 -18.08 32.67
C ASP A 582 44.68 -19.55 33.09
N LEU A 583 45.35 -20.42 32.33
CA LEU A 583 46.48 -21.25 32.81
C LEU A 583 46.92 -22.26 31.72
N GLY A 584 48.10 -21.98 31.14
CA GLY A 584 49.24 -22.91 31.01
C GLY A 584 49.14 -24.17 30.15
N GLY A 585 50.11 -24.30 29.23
CA GLY A 585 50.68 -25.61 28.85
C GLY A 585 51.06 -25.77 27.38
N LYS A 586 52.38 -25.86 27.14
CA LYS A 586 53.13 -26.72 26.18
C LYS A 586 52.30 -27.38 25.05
N GLU A 587 52.67 -27.35 23.79
CA GLU A 587 53.98 -27.51 23.13
C GLU A 587 53.92 -26.89 21.73
#